data_AF-A0A426ZUT8-F1
#
_entry.id   AF-A0A426ZUT8-F1
#
_cell.length_a   1.000
_cell.length_b   1.000
_cell.length_c   1.000
_cell.angle_alpha   90.00
_cell.angle_beta   90.00
_cell.angle_gamma   90.00
#
_symmetry.space_group_name_H-M   'P 1'
#
loop_
_entity.id
_entity.type
_entity.pdbx_description
1 polymer ?
#
loop_
_entity_poly.entity_id
_entity_poly.type
_entity_poly.pdbx_seq_one_letter_code
_entity_poly.pdbx_strand_id
1 'polypeptide(L)'
;MSTHAVHPPRRNNLPSRRGPPAVKKSVASENGGVATDSSSSVAVTNGRPTKPTSPKQARMAARKVNAVLLTDANGLLSGIVTNKDIATRVISEGLKLEQTIVSKIMTRNPVFIMADTPVMEALQKMVQG
;
A
#
# COMPACT_ATOMS: atom_id res chain seq x y z
N MET A 1 68.15 24.48 32.56
CA MET A 1 67.67 25.16 31.34
C MET A 1 66.67 24.24 30.66
N SER A 2 65.51 24.81 30.33
CA SER A 2 64.23 24.15 30.06
C SER A 2 64.23 23.07 28.99
N THR A 3 63.39 22.07 29.24
CA THR A 3 62.92 21.04 28.31
C THR A 3 62.13 21.64 27.16
N HIS A 4 62.44 21.26 25.92
CA HIS A 4 61.47 21.36 24.82
C HIS A 4 61.68 20.21 23.83
N ALA A 5 60.91 19.13 24.01
CA ALA A 5 60.73 18.12 22.98
C ALA A 5 59.72 18.65 21.95
N VAL A 6 60.07 18.59 20.66
CA VAL A 6 59.22 19.03 19.55
C VAL A 6 58.31 17.85 19.15
N HIS A 7 56.99 18.04 19.24
CA HIS A 7 56.00 17.05 18.82
C HIS A 7 55.80 17.07 17.29
N PRO A 8 55.62 15.91 16.62
CA PRO A 8 55.26 15.86 15.21
C PRO A 8 53.78 16.25 14.96
N PRO A 9 53.44 16.78 13.77
CA PRO A 9 52.07 17.18 13.46
C PRO A 9 51.12 15.99 13.35
N ARG A 10 49.93 16.14 13.95
CA ARG A 10 48.82 15.18 13.90
C ARG A 10 48.32 14.98 12.46
N ARG A 11 48.28 13.73 12.01
CA ARG A 11 47.66 13.30 10.75
C ARG A 11 46.14 13.43 10.84
N ASN A 12 45.54 14.32 10.04
CA ASN A 12 44.09 14.39 9.89
C ASN A 12 43.61 13.16 9.11
N ASN A 13 42.81 12.32 9.77
CA ASN A 13 42.14 11.18 9.15
C ASN A 13 40.96 11.68 8.30
N LEU A 14 41.06 11.50 6.99
CA LEU A 14 39.94 11.58 6.06
C LEU A 14 38.88 10.52 6.46
N PRO A 15 37.58 10.85 6.56
CA PRO A 15 36.58 9.85 6.92
C PRO A 15 36.41 8.83 5.79
N SER A 16 36.65 7.56 6.10
CA SER A 16 36.31 6.43 5.23
C SER A 16 34.81 6.46 4.93
N ARG A 17 34.43 6.38 3.65
CA ARG A 17 33.06 6.12 3.18
C ARG A 17 32.54 4.82 3.81
N ARG A 18 31.84 4.94 4.95
CA ARG A 18 30.99 3.88 5.51
C ARG A 18 29.68 3.91 4.73
N GLY A 19 29.34 2.79 4.08
CA GLY A 19 27.98 2.55 3.59
C GLY A 19 26.97 2.61 4.74
N PRO A 20 25.67 2.83 4.45
CA PRO A 20 24.67 2.96 5.49
C PRO A 20 24.53 1.64 6.28
N PRO A 21 24.34 1.71 7.61
CA PRO A 21 24.14 0.54 8.43
C PRO A 21 22.76 -0.05 8.17
N ALA A 22 22.65 -1.38 8.22
CA ALA A 22 21.37 -2.07 8.34
C ALA A 22 20.67 -1.62 9.63
N VAL A 23 19.66 -0.75 9.50
CA VAL A 23 18.82 -0.37 10.62
C VAL A 23 17.81 -1.50 10.86
N LYS A 24 18.09 -2.35 11.84
CA LYS A 24 17.02 -3.03 12.58
C LYS A 24 16.20 -1.93 13.26
N LYS A 25 14.99 -1.65 12.77
CA LYS A 25 14.02 -0.82 13.50
C LYS A 25 12.92 -1.71 14.04
N SER A 26 13.14 -2.23 15.23
CA SER A 26 12.10 -2.45 16.21
C SER A 26 11.52 -1.10 16.65
N VAL A 27 10.21 -0.95 16.55
CA VAL A 27 9.34 0.02 17.26
C VAL A 27 7.99 -0.70 17.39
N ALA A 28 7.64 -1.26 18.56
CA ALA A 28 6.95 -0.59 19.67
C ALA A 28 5.68 0.12 19.14
N SER A 29 4.49 -0.48 19.28
CA SER A 29 3.64 -0.56 20.47
C SER A 29 3.03 0.79 20.86
N GLU A 30 1.78 0.70 21.30
CA GLU A 30 0.99 1.65 22.10
C GLU A 30 0.04 2.65 21.40
N ASN A 31 -1.24 2.38 21.69
CA ASN A 31 -2.23 3.27 22.30
C ASN A 31 -2.77 4.46 21.51
N GLY A 32 -4.08 4.36 21.23
CA GLY A 32 -5.10 5.18 21.88
C GLY A 32 -5.05 6.69 21.64
N GLY A 33 -6.11 7.23 21.05
CA GLY A 33 -6.33 8.67 21.05
C GLY A 33 -7.39 9.12 20.06
N VAL A 34 -8.54 9.50 20.61
CA VAL A 34 -9.75 9.98 19.94
C VAL A 34 -9.49 11.18 19.03
N ALA A 35 -10.09 11.17 17.83
CA ALA A 35 -10.53 12.40 17.18
C ALA A 35 -11.95 12.17 16.68
N THR A 36 -12.90 12.51 17.53
CA THR A 36 -14.24 12.92 17.14
C THR A 36 -14.09 14.12 16.21
N ASP A 37 -14.25 13.92 14.91
CA ASP A 37 -14.73 14.99 14.05
C ASP A 37 -16.00 14.53 13.36
N SER A 38 -17.10 14.95 13.98
CA SER A 38 -18.44 14.91 13.46
C SER A 38 -18.54 15.91 12.30
N SER A 39 -18.08 15.54 11.11
CA SER A 39 -18.45 16.23 9.87
C SER A 39 -18.21 15.34 8.67
N SER A 40 -19.27 14.63 8.32
CA SER A 40 -19.48 14.04 7.01
C SER A 40 -19.11 15.01 5.89
N SER A 41 -18.14 14.65 5.06
CA SER A 41 -18.02 15.23 3.72
C SER A 41 -17.88 14.11 2.70
N VAL A 42 -19.02 13.75 2.11
CA VAL A 42 -19.06 12.96 0.89
C VAL A 42 -18.53 13.87 -0.23
N ALA A 43 -17.27 13.70 -0.60
CA ALA A 43 -16.67 14.45 -1.70
C ALA A 43 -17.01 13.78 -3.04
N VAL A 44 -18.16 14.13 -3.61
CA VAL A 44 -18.36 14.02 -5.07
C VAL A 44 -17.73 15.28 -5.67
N THR A 45 -16.53 15.16 -6.24
CA THR A 45 -15.91 16.26 -7.00
C THR A 45 -15.34 15.74 -8.31
N ASN A 46 -15.85 16.26 -9.41
CA ASN A 46 -15.20 16.18 -10.72
C ASN A 46 -13.76 16.72 -10.59
N GLY A 47 -12.77 15.87 -10.86
CA GLY A 47 -11.43 16.30 -11.26
C GLY A 47 -10.36 16.57 -10.18
N ARG A 48 -10.57 16.28 -8.89
CA ARG A 48 -9.50 16.41 -7.87
C ARG A 48 -9.14 15.07 -7.22
N PRO A 49 -7.85 14.67 -7.15
CA PRO A 49 -7.47 13.48 -6.39
C PRO A 49 -7.69 13.75 -4.89
N THR A 50 -8.75 13.15 -4.35
CA THR A 50 -9.05 13.17 -2.90
C THR A 50 -8.07 12.25 -2.18
N LYS A 51 -7.74 12.58 -0.93
CA LYS A 51 -6.93 11.70 -0.09
C LYS A 51 -7.61 10.33 0.01
N PRO A 52 -6.85 9.22 -0.09
CA PRO A 52 -7.45 7.90 -0.03
C PRO A 52 -8.09 7.66 1.34
N THR A 53 -9.38 7.35 1.34
CA THR A 53 -10.25 7.20 2.50
C THR A 53 -10.29 5.77 3.06
N SER A 54 -9.41 4.88 2.59
CA SER A 54 -9.21 3.54 3.16
C SER A 54 -7.79 3.05 2.89
N PRO A 55 -7.23 2.14 3.71
CA PRO A 55 -5.91 1.57 3.47
C PRO A 55 -5.75 0.91 2.09
N LYS A 56 -6.83 0.34 1.53
CA LYS A 56 -6.80 -0.31 0.21
C LYS A 56 -6.79 0.71 -0.92
N GLN A 57 -7.63 1.74 -0.85
CA GLN A 57 -7.56 2.86 -1.81
C GLN A 57 -6.22 3.59 -1.69
N ALA A 58 -5.67 3.72 -0.49
CA ALA A 58 -4.36 4.34 -0.29
C ALA A 58 -3.27 3.54 -0.99
N ARG A 59 -3.31 2.21 -0.86
CA ARG A 59 -2.36 1.32 -1.53
C ARG A 59 -2.53 1.34 -3.05
N MET A 60 -3.75 1.40 -3.55
CA MET A 60 -4.05 1.55 -4.99
C MET A 60 -3.52 2.89 -5.54
N ALA A 61 -3.84 4.00 -4.87
CA ALA A 61 -3.39 5.34 -5.24
C ALA A 61 -1.85 5.48 -5.20
N ALA A 62 -1.22 5.00 -4.13
CA ALA A 62 0.24 5.06 -3.97
C ALA A 62 0.98 4.25 -5.05
N ARG A 63 0.39 3.15 -5.51
CA ARG A 63 0.98 2.28 -6.54
C ARG A 63 0.48 2.59 -7.95
N LYS A 64 -0.45 3.54 -8.11
CA LYS A 64 -1.13 3.86 -9.38
C LYS A 64 -1.74 2.62 -10.04
N VAL A 65 -2.32 1.73 -9.24
CA VAL A 65 -3.02 0.53 -9.72
C VAL A 65 -4.52 0.65 -9.51
N ASN A 66 -5.32 0.12 -10.42
CA ASN A 66 -6.79 0.21 -10.39
C ASN A 66 -7.47 -1.03 -9.80
N ALA A 67 -6.68 -2.05 -9.47
CA ALA A 67 -7.15 -3.32 -8.93
C ALA A 67 -6.14 -3.91 -7.94
N VAL A 68 -6.66 -4.68 -6.98
CA VAL A 68 -5.89 -5.44 -5.99
C VAL A 68 -6.44 -6.86 -5.93
N LEU A 69 -5.56 -7.84 -6.04
CA LEU A 69 -5.88 -9.25 -5.82
C LEU A 69 -5.91 -9.56 -4.32
N LEU A 70 -6.82 -10.43 -3.92
CA LEU A 70 -6.99 -10.93 -2.56
C LEU A 70 -6.71 -12.41 -2.54
N THR A 71 -5.86 -12.83 -1.60
CA THR A 71 -5.63 -14.24 -1.30
C THR A 71 -6.31 -14.62 0.00
N ASP A 72 -6.71 -15.88 0.10
CA ASP A 72 -7.18 -16.47 1.36
C ASP A 72 -6.01 -16.81 2.30
N ALA A 73 -6.30 -17.47 3.42
CA ALA A 73 -5.31 -17.93 4.38
C ALA A 73 -4.38 -19.03 3.83
N ASN A 74 -4.80 -19.73 2.77
CA ASN A 74 -4.03 -20.79 2.11
C ASN A 74 -3.14 -20.25 0.99
N GLY A 75 -3.20 -18.93 0.71
CA GLY A 75 -2.47 -18.29 -0.38
C GLY A 75 -3.13 -18.43 -1.75
N LEU A 76 -4.37 -18.92 -1.82
CA LEU A 76 -5.12 -19.06 -3.06
C LEU A 76 -5.85 -17.77 -3.41
N LEU A 77 -5.98 -17.48 -4.72
CA LEU A 77 -6.71 -16.31 -5.22
C LEU A 77 -8.20 -16.41 -4.82
N SER A 78 -8.61 -15.53 -3.91
CA SER A 78 -9.97 -15.48 -3.36
C SER A 78 -10.83 -14.42 -4.04
N GLY A 79 -10.21 -13.35 -4.54
CA GLY A 79 -10.96 -12.28 -5.19
C GLY A 79 -10.12 -11.16 -5.78
N ILE A 80 -10.81 -10.23 -6.41
CA ILE A 80 -10.26 -8.97 -6.92
C ILE A 80 -11.13 -7.81 -6.46
N VAL A 81 -10.50 -6.69 -6.10
CA VAL A 81 -11.19 -5.42 -5.80
C VAL A 81 -10.65 -4.36 -6.72
N THR A 82 -11.56 -3.66 -7.37
CA THR A 82 -11.27 -2.55 -8.28
C THR A 82 -11.82 -1.24 -7.74
N ASN A 83 -11.40 -0.12 -8.33
CA ASN A 83 -12.02 1.18 -8.04
C ASN A 83 -13.55 1.17 -8.31
N LYS A 84 -14.01 0.40 -9.31
CA LYS A 84 -15.43 0.24 -9.62
C LYS A 84 -16.17 -0.40 -8.45
N ASP A 85 -15.64 -1.48 -7.87
CA ASP A 85 -16.27 -2.15 -6.73
C ASP A 85 -16.44 -1.21 -5.54
N ILE A 86 -15.43 -0.37 -5.28
CA ILE A 86 -15.51 0.61 -4.20
C ILE A 86 -16.52 1.71 -4.51
N ALA A 87 -16.54 2.21 -5.74
CA ALA A 87 -17.50 3.21 -6.17
C ALA A 87 -18.95 2.69 -6.09
N THR A 88 -19.20 1.46 -6.56
CA THR A 88 -20.58 0.94 -6.72
C THR A 88 -21.10 0.14 -5.53
N ARG A 89 -20.23 -0.37 -4.65
CA ARG A 89 -20.65 -1.19 -3.49
C ARG A 89 -20.34 -0.53 -2.15
N VAL A 90 -19.72 0.65 -2.15
CA VAL A 90 -19.47 1.42 -0.94
C VAL A 90 -20.01 2.83 -1.08
N ILE A 91 -19.51 3.58 -2.07
CA ILE A 91 -19.85 5.00 -2.22
C ILE A 91 -21.31 5.19 -2.61
N SER A 92 -21.80 4.49 -3.62
CA SER A 92 -23.20 4.59 -4.04
C SER A 92 -24.19 4.04 -3.01
N GLU A 93 -23.76 3.10 -2.16
CA GLU A 93 -24.57 2.57 -1.06
C GLU A 93 -24.47 3.42 0.22
N GLY A 94 -23.65 4.49 0.22
CA GLY A 94 -23.44 5.35 1.39
C GLY A 94 -22.74 4.65 2.57
N LEU A 95 -22.05 3.54 2.32
CA LEU A 95 -21.37 2.78 3.36
C LEU A 95 -20.06 3.46 3.77
N LYS A 96 -19.71 3.31 5.05
CA LYS A 96 -18.42 3.78 5.56
C LYS A 96 -17.31 2.82 5.15
N LEU A 97 -16.29 3.33 4.46
CA LEU A 97 -15.15 2.56 3.99
C LEU A 97 -14.42 1.84 5.13
N GLU A 98 -14.24 2.51 6.27
CA GLU A 98 -13.54 1.96 7.45
C GLU A 98 -14.30 0.80 8.12
N GLN A 99 -15.61 0.70 7.87
CA GLN A 99 -16.46 -0.36 8.42
C GLN A 99 -16.81 -1.43 7.39
N THR A 100 -16.47 -1.21 6.12
CA THR A 100 -16.85 -2.12 5.05
C THR A 100 -15.83 -3.23 4.87
N ILE A 101 -16.26 -4.46 5.16
CA ILE A 101 -15.42 -5.64 4.99
C ILE A 101 -15.21 -5.89 3.50
N VAL A 102 -13.94 -6.06 3.12
CA VAL A 102 -13.59 -6.10 1.70
C VAL A 102 -14.06 -7.38 1.01
N SER A 103 -14.15 -8.49 1.74
CA SER A 103 -14.75 -9.73 1.22
C SER A 103 -16.24 -9.58 0.84
N LYS A 104 -16.93 -8.53 1.34
CA LYS A 104 -18.31 -8.20 0.97
C LYS A 104 -18.39 -7.47 -0.38
N ILE A 105 -17.37 -6.68 -0.71
CA ILE A 105 -17.37 -5.84 -1.92
C ILE A 105 -16.51 -6.38 -3.05
N MET A 106 -15.65 -7.37 -2.81
CA MET A 106 -14.79 -7.94 -3.86
C MET A 106 -15.59 -8.75 -4.89
N THR A 107 -15.04 -8.86 -6.10
CA THR A 107 -15.44 -9.92 -7.03
C THR A 107 -14.78 -11.21 -6.58
N ARG A 108 -15.59 -12.20 -6.19
CA ARG A 108 -15.13 -13.49 -5.67
C ARG A 108 -14.83 -14.44 -6.82
N ASN A 109 -13.91 -15.38 -6.58
CA ASN A 109 -13.60 -16.49 -7.48
C ASN A 109 -13.37 -16.04 -8.94
N PRO A 110 -12.46 -15.08 -9.19
CA PRO A 110 -12.19 -14.62 -10.55
C PRO A 110 -11.67 -15.78 -11.40
N VAL A 111 -12.12 -15.84 -12.66
CA VAL A 111 -11.51 -16.72 -13.66
C VAL A 111 -10.07 -16.24 -13.90
N PHE A 112 -9.12 -17.17 -13.89
CA PHE A 112 -7.72 -16.90 -14.14
C PHE A 112 -7.13 -17.94 -15.08
N ILE A 113 -5.97 -17.61 -15.64
CA ILE A 113 -5.19 -18.47 -16.54
C ILE A 113 -3.77 -18.59 -16.03
N MET A 114 -3.07 -19.63 -16.48
CA MET A 114 -1.66 -19.83 -16.19
C MET A 114 -0.79 -19.07 -17.19
N ALA A 115 0.48 -18.82 -16.83
CA ALA A 115 1.40 -18.04 -17.67
C ALA A 115 1.73 -18.72 -19.01
N ASP A 116 1.58 -20.04 -19.08
CA ASP A 116 1.76 -20.88 -20.26
C ASP A 116 0.47 -21.10 -21.07
N THR A 117 -0.67 -20.58 -20.60
CA THR A 117 -1.94 -20.68 -21.32
C THR A 117 -1.85 -19.89 -22.65
N PRO A 118 -2.22 -20.49 -23.80
CA PRO A 118 -2.21 -19.79 -25.08
C PRO A 118 -3.05 -18.51 -25.07
N VAL A 119 -2.56 -17.46 -25.74
CA VAL A 119 -3.24 -16.15 -25.81
C VAL A 119 -4.66 -16.27 -26.38
N MET A 120 -4.88 -17.18 -27.33
CA MET A 120 -6.22 -17.39 -27.89
C MET A 120 -7.20 -17.92 -26.84
N GLU A 121 -6.77 -18.87 -26.02
CA GLU A 121 -7.59 -19.42 -24.92
C GLU A 121 -7.84 -18.36 -23.85
N ALA A 122 -6.83 -17.54 -23.54
CA ALA A 122 -6.97 -16.39 -22.64
C ALA A 122 -8.06 -15.42 -23.12
N LEU A 123 -8.00 -15.03 -24.40
CA LEU A 123 -8.97 -14.12 -25.02
C LEU A 123 -10.38 -14.73 -25.03
N GLN A 124 -10.51 -16.02 -25.34
CA GLN A 124 -11.80 -16.70 -25.28
C GLN A 124 -12.38 -16.61 -23.86
N LYS A 125 -11.62 -16.98 -22.83
CA LYS A 125 -12.04 -16.86 -21.43
C LYS A 125 -12.48 -15.44 -21.06
N MET A 126 -11.80 -14.41 -21.56
CA MET A 126 -12.21 -13.02 -21.32
C MET A 126 -13.56 -12.65 -21.96
N VAL A 127 -13.94 -13.28 -23.07
CA VAL A 127 -15.20 -13.01 -23.78
C VAL A 127 -16.36 -13.80 -23.21
N GLN A 128 -16.13 -15.04 -22.75
CA GLN A 128 -17.17 -15.85 -22.12
C GLN A 128 -17.60 -15.32 -20.73
N GLY A 129 -16.70 -14.61 -20.04
CA GLY A 129 -16.92 -14.16 -18.66
C GLY A 129 -16.82 -15.28 -17.64
#